data_AF-Q2GBR7-F1
#
_entry.id   AF-Q2GBR7-F1
#
_cell.length_a   1.000
_cell.length_b   1.000
_cell.length_c   1.000
_cell.angle_alpha   90.00
_cell.angle_beta   90.00
_cell.angle_gamma   90.00
#
_symmetry.space_group_name_H-M   'P 1'
#
loop_
_entity.id
_entity.type
_entity.pdbx_description
1 polymer ?
#
loop_
_entity_poly.entity_id
_entity_poly.type
_entity_poly.pdbx_seq_one_letter_code
_entity_poly.pdbx_strand_id
1 'polypeptide(L)'
;MKRAAVGFYWTLPVPWDGFTELPDDIEDAAKASRTIRYQRELVTAYAASQGYELIREVHFLELEPDRGTEFIFEPLRKVEEICQAKNAIMLFVEFAEVQGWRSHAPLHAWANQVSIDVMPISACPTMVDDTVFDPHRHFAEWRHRQRQWIESKSQRIALAAQRAEELKGAGMSNTAAATTLNGEGIRSPTGRLWTSDTLRKFARSL
;
A
#
# COMPACT_ATOMS: atom_id res chain seq x y z
N MET A 1 -0.40 34.46 10.99
CA MET A 1 -0.64 33.07 11.44
C MET A 1 -0.53 32.17 10.23
N LYS A 2 0.08 30.98 10.39
CA LYS A 2 0.09 29.95 9.35
C LYS A 2 -1.31 29.38 9.21
N ARG A 3 -1.72 29.04 7.99
CA ARG A 3 -2.99 28.33 7.76
C ARG A 3 -2.81 26.86 8.13
N ALA A 4 -3.77 26.28 8.83
CA ALA A 4 -3.71 24.87 9.20
C ALA A 4 -3.87 23.97 7.97
N ALA A 5 -3.20 22.81 7.98
CA ALA A 5 -3.28 21.80 6.95
C ALA A 5 -3.39 20.40 7.55
N VAL A 6 -4.09 19.51 6.84
CA VAL A 6 -4.18 18.07 7.13
C VAL A 6 -3.55 17.31 5.98
N GLY A 7 -2.54 16.48 6.26
CA GLY A 7 -1.95 15.58 5.27
C GLY A 7 -2.79 14.31 5.12
N PHE A 8 -3.15 13.94 3.90
CA PHE A 8 -3.83 12.68 3.59
C PHE A 8 -2.94 11.81 2.70
N TYR A 9 -2.59 10.61 3.18
CA TYR A 9 -1.65 9.71 2.51
C TYR A 9 -2.29 8.39 2.16
N TRP A 10 -2.12 7.96 0.92
CA TRP A 10 -2.81 6.80 0.40
C TRP A 10 -1.83 5.79 -0.18
N THR A 11 -2.01 4.51 0.15
CA THR A 11 -1.28 3.42 -0.48
C THR A 11 -2.16 2.19 -0.73
N LEU A 12 -1.64 1.22 -1.48
CA LEU A 12 -2.29 -0.07 -1.76
C LEU A 12 -1.52 -1.19 -1.10
N PRO A 13 -2.19 -2.30 -0.74
CA PRO A 13 -1.51 -3.49 -0.28
C PRO A 13 -0.68 -4.08 -1.42
N VAL A 14 0.36 -4.80 -1.04
CA VAL A 14 1.15 -5.66 -1.91
C VAL A 14 1.14 -7.06 -1.29
N PRO A 15 0.03 -7.81 -1.41
CA PRO A 15 -0.13 -9.07 -0.68
C PRO A 15 0.92 -10.12 -1.04
N TRP A 16 1.40 -10.09 -2.29
CA TRP A 16 2.43 -11.00 -2.76
C TRP A 16 3.81 -10.73 -2.15
N ASP A 17 4.04 -9.52 -1.64
CA ASP A 17 5.24 -9.12 -0.89
C ASP A 17 5.00 -9.07 0.62
N GLY A 18 3.83 -9.55 1.09
CA GLY A 18 3.48 -9.60 2.50
C GLY A 18 3.00 -8.27 3.11
N PHE A 19 2.87 -7.21 2.31
CA PHE A 19 2.32 -5.93 2.78
C PHE A 19 0.79 -5.94 2.64
N THR A 20 0.08 -6.24 3.72
CA THR A 20 -1.40 -6.36 3.73
C THR A 20 -2.10 -5.48 4.76
N GLU A 21 -1.33 -4.86 5.65
CA GLU A 21 -1.83 -4.04 6.74
C GLU A 21 -0.93 -2.82 6.91
N LEU A 22 -1.49 -1.76 7.50
CA LEU A 22 -0.80 -0.52 7.75
C LEU A 22 -1.03 -0.15 9.23
N PRO A 23 0.04 0.11 10.01
CA PRO A 23 -0.08 0.58 11.40
C PRO A 23 -0.95 1.84 11.52
N ASP A 24 -1.63 2.02 12.66
CA ASP A 24 -2.50 3.18 12.91
C ASP A 24 -1.71 4.48 13.16
N ASP A 25 -0.47 4.37 13.64
CA ASP A 25 0.43 5.51 13.83
C ASP A 25 1.14 5.89 12.53
N ILE A 26 1.24 7.18 12.25
CA ILE A 26 1.80 7.68 10.99
C ILE A 26 3.30 7.37 10.85
N GLU A 27 4.08 7.41 11.93
CA GLU A 27 5.51 7.12 11.85
C GLU A 27 5.75 5.64 11.60
N ASP A 28 4.97 4.78 12.24
CA ASP A 28 5.04 3.34 12.01
C ASP A 28 4.51 2.96 10.62
N ALA A 29 3.43 3.61 10.15
CA ALA A 29 2.95 3.49 8.78
C ALA A 29 4.01 3.89 7.76
N ALA A 30 4.74 4.97 8.02
CA ALA A 30 5.79 5.44 7.14
C ALA A 30 7.08 4.59 7.23
N LYS A 31 7.34 3.89 8.35
CA LYS A 31 8.37 2.83 8.39
C LYS A 31 7.95 1.60 7.56
N ALA A 32 6.67 1.24 7.62
CA ALA A 32 6.12 0.07 6.91
C ALA A 32 5.95 0.31 5.41
N SER A 33 5.70 1.55 4.97
CA SER A 33 5.43 1.88 3.58
C SER A 33 6.28 3.06 3.08
N ARG A 34 7.20 2.75 2.16
CA ARG A 34 8.02 3.76 1.46
C ARG A 34 7.16 4.81 0.74
N THR A 35 5.99 4.43 0.23
CA THR A 35 5.06 5.37 -0.43
C THR A 35 4.42 6.32 0.58
N ILE A 36 4.07 5.87 1.79
CA ILE A 36 3.56 6.75 2.86
C ILE A 36 4.66 7.69 3.34
N ARG A 37 5.89 7.17 3.57
CA ARG A 37 7.06 7.99 3.90
C ARG A 37 7.28 9.09 2.87
N TYR A 38 7.31 8.73 1.59
CA TYR A 38 7.46 9.70 0.49
C TYR A 38 6.39 10.79 0.51
N GLN A 39 5.11 10.41 0.64
CA GLN A 39 4.01 11.37 0.68
C GLN A 39 4.15 12.34 1.85
N ARG A 40 4.52 11.82 3.01
CA ARG A 40 4.76 12.61 4.21
C ARG A 40 5.90 13.62 4.03
N GLU A 41 7.04 13.20 3.50
CA GLU A 41 8.18 14.09 3.27
C GLU A 41 7.81 15.20 2.27
N LEU A 42 7.15 14.85 1.17
CA LEU A 42 6.73 15.81 0.16
C LEU A 42 5.70 16.81 0.69
N VAL A 43 4.69 16.32 1.42
CA VAL A 43 3.65 17.17 2.02
C VAL A 43 4.22 18.06 3.13
N THR A 44 5.15 17.55 3.94
CA THR A 44 5.84 18.33 4.98
C THR A 44 6.67 19.45 4.37
N ALA A 45 7.48 19.15 3.36
CA ALA A 45 8.27 20.15 2.65
C ALA A 45 7.38 21.19 1.96
N TYR A 46 6.32 20.75 1.29
CA TYR A 46 5.36 21.65 0.66
C TYR A 46 4.69 22.57 1.68
N ALA A 47 4.17 22.00 2.78
CA ALA A 47 3.52 22.75 3.85
C ALA A 47 4.45 23.82 4.44
N ALA A 48 5.71 23.48 4.71
CA ALA A 48 6.70 24.42 5.19
C ALA A 48 6.94 25.56 4.17
N SER A 49 7.05 25.24 2.88
CA SER A 49 7.30 26.21 1.81
C SER A 49 6.14 27.18 1.57
N GLN A 50 4.91 26.72 1.77
CA GLN A 50 3.68 27.50 1.54
C GLN A 50 3.16 28.20 2.81
N GLY A 51 3.87 28.06 3.94
CA GLY A 51 3.44 28.67 5.20
C GLY A 51 2.22 27.99 5.82
N TYR A 52 2.01 26.70 5.56
CA TYR A 52 1.04 25.87 6.26
C TYR A 52 1.61 25.30 7.58
N GLU A 53 0.72 25.01 8.50
CA GLU A 53 0.99 24.23 9.71
C GLU A 53 0.28 22.88 9.61
N LEU A 54 1.04 21.79 9.52
CA LEU A 54 0.47 20.45 9.51
C LEU A 54 -0.02 20.09 10.91
N ILE A 55 -1.33 20.14 11.11
CA ILE A 55 -1.98 19.89 12.41
C ILE A 55 -2.40 18.43 12.60
N ARG A 56 -2.50 17.68 11.50
CA ARG A 56 -2.86 16.26 11.50
C ARG A 56 -2.34 15.58 10.24
N GLU A 57 -2.01 14.31 10.40
CA GLU A 57 -1.71 13.38 9.30
C GLU A 57 -2.70 12.22 9.41
N VAL A 58 -3.26 11.82 8.26
CA VAL A 58 -4.19 10.70 8.12
C VAL A 58 -3.69 9.83 6.98
N HIS A 59 -3.62 8.53 7.20
CA HIS A 59 -3.23 7.57 6.18
C HIS A 59 -4.28 6.50 5.96
N PHE A 60 -4.29 5.95 4.75
CA PHE A 60 -5.26 4.96 4.31
C PHE A 60 -4.59 3.88 3.45
N LEU A 61 -4.94 2.63 3.74
CA LEU A 61 -4.59 1.46 2.94
C LEU A 61 -5.86 0.99 2.23
N GLU A 62 -5.92 1.12 0.91
CA GLU A 62 -7.07 0.65 0.13
C GLU A 62 -6.95 -0.85 -0.14
N LEU A 63 -7.70 -1.65 0.61
CA LEU A 63 -7.69 -3.10 0.52
C LEU A 63 -8.37 -3.64 -0.75
N GLU A 64 -9.21 -2.84 -1.41
CA GLU A 64 -9.94 -3.21 -2.63
C GLU A 64 -9.57 -2.33 -3.84
N PRO A 65 -8.31 -2.41 -4.33
CA PRO A 65 -7.81 -1.52 -5.39
C PRO A 65 -8.57 -1.64 -6.72
N ASP A 66 -9.14 -2.81 -7.02
CA ASP A 66 -9.86 -3.07 -8.27
C ASP A 66 -11.26 -2.45 -8.32
N ARG A 67 -11.75 -1.88 -7.20
CA ARG A 67 -13.13 -1.40 -7.08
C ARG A 67 -13.27 0.09 -6.78
N GLY A 68 -12.17 0.84 -6.60
CA GLY A 68 -12.20 2.30 -6.41
C GLY A 68 -13.25 2.72 -5.38
N THR A 69 -13.17 2.10 -4.20
CA THR A 69 -14.30 1.89 -3.30
C THR A 69 -14.58 3.07 -2.39
N GLU A 70 -15.85 3.16 -2.00
CA GLU A 70 -16.40 4.01 -0.94
C GLU A 70 -15.64 3.93 0.40
N PHE A 71 -14.77 2.95 0.61
CA PHE A 71 -13.98 2.78 1.83
C PHE A 71 -13.03 3.95 2.07
N ILE A 72 -12.61 4.66 1.01
CA ILE A 72 -11.83 5.90 1.16
C ILE A 72 -12.65 7.01 1.83
N PHE A 73 -13.98 6.97 1.77
CA PHE A 73 -14.83 8.03 2.31
C PHE A 73 -14.82 8.09 3.84
N GLU A 74 -14.64 6.98 4.55
CA GLU A 74 -14.60 7.02 6.03
C GLU A 74 -13.35 7.78 6.55
N PRO A 75 -12.12 7.49 6.07
CA PRO A 75 -10.95 8.33 6.33
C PRO A 75 -11.13 9.78 5.88
N LEU A 76 -11.68 10.01 4.68
CA LEU A 76 -11.87 11.37 4.14
C LEU A 76 -12.88 12.18 4.97
N ARG A 77 -13.93 11.55 5.51
CA ARG A 77 -14.88 12.20 6.42
C ARG A 77 -14.22 12.69 7.70
N LYS A 78 -13.27 11.92 8.26
CA LYS A 78 -12.47 12.36 9.42
C LYS A 78 -11.61 13.59 9.07
N VAL A 79 -11.05 13.62 7.86
CA VAL A 79 -10.30 14.79 7.38
C VAL A 79 -11.23 16.00 7.21
N GLU A 80 -12.40 15.80 6.60
CA GLU A 80 -13.41 16.85 6.43
C GLU A 80 -13.81 17.50 7.76
N GLU A 81 -14.14 16.68 8.77
CA GLU A 81 -14.49 17.15 10.12
C GLU A 81 -13.39 18.03 10.73
N ILE A 82 -12.12 17.61 10.59
CA ILE A 82 -10.97 18.37 11.10
C ILE A 82 -10.79 19.66 10.32
N CYS A 83 -10.87 19.60 8.99
CA CYS A 83 -10.72 20.75 8.11
C CYS A 83 -11.79 21.81 8.37
N GLN A 84 -13.06 21.41 8.54
CA GLN A 84 -14.15 22.32 8.89
C GLN A 84 -13.94 22.94 10.28
N ALA A 85 -13.64 22.11 11.29
CA ALA A 85 -13.48 22.59 12.67
C ALA A 85 -12.27 23.52 12.86
N LYS A 86 -11.24 23.39 12.04
CA LYS A 86 -9.97 24.14 12.17
C LYS A 86 -9.74 25.13 11.04
N ASN A 87 -10.68 25.27 10.11
CA ASN A 87 -10.50 26.03 8.86
C ASN A 87 -9.20 25.63 8.12
N ALA A 88 -8.93 24.33 8.08
CA ALA A 88 -7.72 23.75 7.50
C ALA A 88 -7.93 23.31 6.05
N ILE A 89 -6.83 23.24 5.29
CA ILE A 89 -6.79 22.68 3.93
C ILE A 89 -6.35 21.21 3.97
N MET A 90 -6.93 20.36 3.13
CA MET A 90 -6.40 19.00 2.93
C MET A 90 -5.28 19.05 1.89
N LEU A 91 -4.12 18.47 2.21
CA LEU A 91 -2.99 18.26 1.29
C LEU A 91 -2.85 16.77 1.00
N PHE A 92 -2.71 16.40 -0.28
CA PHE A 92 -2.42 15.02 -0.68
C PHE A 92 -1.49 15.00 -1.89
N VAL A 93 -0.79 13.91 -2.13
CA VAL A 93 0.07 13.75 -3.30
C VAL A 93 -0.72 13.16 -4.46
N GLU A 94 -0.65 13.80 -5.63
CA GLU A 94 -1.28 13.35 -6.86
C GLU A 94 -0.33 12.45 -7.65
N PHE A 95 -0.79 11.22 -7.95
CA PHE A 95 -0.03 10.21 -8.68
C PHE A 95 -0.59 9.95 -10.10
N ALA A 96 -1.70 10.57 -10.49
CA ALA A 96 -2.31 10.38 -11.80
C ALA A 96 -1.33 10.69 -12.96
N GLU A 97 -0.48 11.71 -12.79
CA GLU A 97 0.55 12.09 -13.75
C GLU A 97 1.72 11.07 -13.81
N VAL A 98 1.87 10.23 -12.79
CA VAL A 98 2.90 9.20 -12.71
C VAL A 98 2.42 7.92 -13.41
N GLN A 99 2.46 7.95 -14.74
CA GLN A 99 2.18 6.82 -15.64
C GLN A 99 0.85 6.09 -15.37
N GLY A 100 -0.19 6.84 -14.96
CA GLY A 100 -1.53 6.30 -14.71
C GLY A 100 -1.59 5.26 -13.60
N TRP A 101 -0.64 5.29 -12.65
CA TRP A 101 -0.49 4.26 -11.63
C TRP A 101 -1.73 4.13 -10.74
N ARG A 102 -2.33 5.25 -10.35
CA ARG A 102 -3.60 5.29 -9.61
C ARG A 102 -4.48 6.37 -10.18
N SER A 103 -5.71 5.99 -10.50
CA SER A 103 -6.77 6.97 -10.63
C SER A 103 -7.15 7.41 -9.22
N HIS A 104 -6.83 8.65 -8.84
CA HIS A 104 -7.44 9.28 -7.68
C HIS A 104 -8.88 9.76 -7.97
N ALA A 105 -9.56 9.21 -8.99
CA ALA A 105 -10.90 9.65 -9.36
C ALA A 105 -11.92 9.63 -8.20
N PRO A 106 -11.96 8.62 -7.30
CA PRO A 106 -12.85 8.68 -6.14
C PRO A 106 -12.54 9.85 -5.20
N LEU A 107 -11.26 10.15 -4.98
CA LEU A 107 -10.82 11.28 -4.16
C LEU A 107 -11.18 12.61 -4.83
N HIS A 108 -10.98 12.74 -6.14
CA HIS A 108 -11.40 13.92 -6.91
C HIS A 108 -12.91 14.11 -6.91
N ALA A 109 -13.67 13.02 -7.06
CA ALA A 109 -15.13 13.05 -7.02
C ALA A 109 -15.64 13.53 -5.66
N TRP A 110 -15.04 13.04 -4.57
CA TRP A 110 -15.33 13.51 -3.21
C TRP A 110 -14.91 14.97 -3.00
N ALA A 111 -13.71 15.36 -3.45
CA ALA A 111 -13.19 16.72 -3.29
C ALA A 111 -14.10 17.78 -3.95
N ASN A 112 -14.75 17.42 -5.07
CA ASN A 112 -15.71 18.28 -5.77
C ASN A 112 -17.06 18.44 -5.04
N GLN A 113 -17.34 17.62 -4.02
CA GLN A 113 -18.62 17.60 -3.30
C GLN A 113 -18.53 18.23 -1.91
N VAL A 114 -17.33 18.38 -1.35
CA VAL A 114 -17.11 18.89 0.01
C VAL A 114 -16.88 20.40 0.02
N SER A 115 -17.15 21.04 1.15
CA SER A 115 -16.98 22.49 1.34
C SER A 115 -15.63 22.88 1.96
N ILE A 116 -14.62 22.01 1.83
CA ILE A 116 -13.26 22.25 2.33
C ILE A 116 -12.30 22.48 1.17
N ASP A 117 -11.23 23.22 1.41
CA ASP A 117 -10.17 23.33 0.42
C ASP A 117 -9.38 22.02 0.37
N VAL A 118 -9.14 21.55 -0.85
CA VAL A 118 -8.35 20.36 -1.15
C VAL A 118 -7.28 20.74 -2.16
N MET A 119 -6.02 20.47 -1.84
CA MET A 119 -4.88 20.79 -2.70
C MET A 119 -4.09 19.53 -3.07
N PRO A 120 -4.10 19.13 -4.35
CA PRO A 120 -3.17 18.13 -4.86
C PRO A 120 -1.74 18.70 -4.92
N ILE A 121 -0.76 17.88 -4.56
CA ILE A 121 0.65 18.15 -4.74
C ILE A 121 1.19 17.18 -5.79
N SER A 122 1.70 17.70 -6.91
CA SER A 122 2.27 16.86 -7.96
C SER A 122 3.40 16.00 -7.40
N ALA A 123 3.34 14.69 -7.64
CA ALA A 123 4.43 13.80 -7.30
C ALA A 123 5.70 14.17 -8.08
N CYS A 124 6.77 14.49 -7.35
CA CYS A 124 8.10 14.76 -7.91
C CYS A 124 9.18 14.01 -7.12
N PRO A 125 10.38 13.82 -7.70
CA PRO A 125 11.50 13.28 -6.95
C PRO A 125 11.82 14.13 -5.72
N THR A 126 11.97 13.48 -4.56
CA THR A 126 12.33 14.16 -3.30
C THR A 126 13.27 13.29 -2.47
N MET A 127 13.92 13.90 -1.47
CA MET A 127 14.75 13.17 -0.52
C MET A 127 13.87 12.44 0.51
N VAL A 128 14.15 11.16 0.71
CA VAL A 128 13.54 10.28 1.71
C VAL A 128 14.66 9.43 2.33
N ASP A 129 14.89 9.55 3.63
CA ASP A 129 15.92 8.82 4.38
C ASP A 129 17.30 8.87 3.67
N ASP A 130 17.77 10.08 3.34
CA ASP A 130 19.03 10.35 2.62
C ASP A 130 19.14 9.77 1.20
N THR A 131 18.04 9.26 0.64
CA THR A 131 17.98 8.76 -0.73
C THR A 131 16.95 9.49 -1.56
N VAL A 132 17.18 9.62 -2.88
CA VAL A 132 16.17 10.18 -3.76
C VAL A 132 15.08 9.14 -4.01
N PHE A 133 13.86 9.45 -3.59
CA PHE A 133 12.67 8.74 -4.02
C PHE A 133 12.15 9.38 -5.30
N ASP A 134 12.35 8.69 -6.43
CA ASP A 134 11.70 9.04 -7.70
C ASP A 134 10.40 8.21 -7.84
N PRO A 135 9.23 8.85 -7.79
CA PRO A 135 7.96 8.15 -7.89
C PRO A 135 7.84 7.38 -9.20
N HIS A 136 8.28 7.92 -10.35
CA HIS A 136 8.20 7.22 -11.64
C HIS A 136 9.01 5.93 -11.62
N ARG A 137 10.23 5.99 -11.11
CA ARG A 137 11.11 4.82 -11.01
C ARG A 137 10.60 3.80 -10.01
N HIS A 138 10.29 4.22 -8.79
CA HIS A 138 9.81 3.36 -7.71
C HIS A 138 8.61 2.53 -8.17
N PHE A 139 7.67 3.23 -8.79
CA PHE A 139 6.51 2.62 -9.38
C PHE A 139 6.92 1.73 -10.57
N ALA A 140 7.62 2.20 -11.61
CA ALA A 140 8.01 1.31 -12.72
C ALA A 140 8.63 -0.03 -12.28
N GLU A 141 9.49 -0.03 -11.26
CA GLU A 141 10.06 -1.22 -10.63
C GLU A 141 8.98 -2.15 -10.00
N TRP A 142 8.04 -1.61 -9.22
CA TRP A 142 6.95 -2.38 -8.63
C TRP A 142 6.07 -3.08 -9.68
N ARG A 143 5.74 -2.41 -10.79
CA ARG A 143 4.93 -3.01 -11.87
C ARG A 143 5.69 -4.15 -12.53
N HIS A 144 7.00 -3.97 -12.72
CA HIS A 144 7.84 -5.03 -13.25
C HIS A 144 7.84 -6.26 -12.33
N ARG A 145 8.02 -6.07 -11.02
CA ARG A 145 7.94 -7.16 -10.03
C ARG A 145 6.57 -7.83 -10.00
N GLN A 146 5.49 -7.05 -10.06
CA GLN A 146 4.13 -7.59 -10.10
C GLN A 146 3.89 -8.42 -11.37
N ARG A 147 4.37 -7.98 -12.54
CA ARG A 147 4.33 -8.78 -13.77
C ARG A 147 5.12 -10.07 -13.63
N GLN A 148 6.35 -10.02 -13.13
CA GLN A 148 7.15 -11.22 -12.86
C GLN A 148 6.43 -12.20 -11.91
N TRP A 149 5.76 -11.69 -10.88
CA TRP A 149 4.97 -12.50 -9.96
C TRP A 149 3.78 -13.19 -10.62
N ILE A 150 3.08 -12.48 -11.52
CA ILE A 150 1.95 -13.01 -12.28
C ILE A 150 2.42 -14.06 -13.30
N GLU A 151 3.47 -13.74 -14.07
CA GLU A 151 4.04 -14.61 -15.12
C GLU A 151 4.64 -15.88 -14.52
N SER A 152 5.27 -15.80 -13.34
CA SER A 152 5.84 -16.96 -12.63
C SER A 152 4.80 -17.84 -11.94
N LYS A 153 3.50 -17.51 -12.00
CA LYS A 153 2.45 -18.22 -11.24
C LYS A 153 2.47 -19.74 -11.46
N SER A 154 2.55 -20.19 -12.71
CA SER A 154 2.57 -21.63 -13.03
C SER A 154 3.81 -22.32 -12.46
N GLN A 155 4.99 -21.70 -12.61
CA GLN A 155 6.25 -22.21 -12.09
C GLN A 155 6.24 -22.29 -10.55
N ARG A 156 5.71 -21.26 -9.87
CA ARG A 156 5.58 -21.24 -8.41
C ARG A 156 4.63 -22.32 -7.90
N ILE A 157 3.51 -22.55 -8.60
CA ILE A 157 2.58 -23.64 -8.26
C ILE A 157 3.25 -24.99 -8.45
N ALA A 158 3.96 -25.20 -9.56
CA ALA A 158 4.67 -26.45 -9.83
C ALA A 158 5.76 -26.73 -8.78
N LEU A 159 6.57 -25.72 -8.42
CA LEU A 159 7.57 -25.83 -7.37
C LEU A 159 6.95 -26.18 -6.02
N ALA A 160 5.88 -25.48 -5.63
CA ALA A 160 5.18 -25.76 -4.39
C ALA A 160 4.55 -27.16 -4.36
N ALA A 161 3.99 -27.61 -5.48
CA ALA A 161 3.42 -28.95 -5.63
C ALA A 161 4.50 -30.03 -5.49
N GLN A 162 5.60 -29.90 -6.23
CA GLN A 162 6.73 -30.82 -6.16
C GLN A 162 7.28 -30.91 -4.73
N ARG A 163 7.55 -29.76 -4.11
CA ARG A 163 8.13 -29.73 -2.77
C ARG A 163 7.19 -30.27 -1.70
N ALA A 164 5.89 -30.00 -1.81
CA ALA A 164 4.89 -30.56 -0.91
C ALA A 164 4.83 -32.09 -0.99
N GLU A 165 4.90 -32.67 -2.20
CA GLU A 165 4.93 -34.12 -2.39
C GLU A 165 6.22 -34.75 -1.84
N GLU A 166 7.38 -34.11 -2.02
CA GLU A 166 8.64 -34.58 -1.42
C GLU A 166 8.57 -34.65 0.12
N LEU A 167 8.06 -33.60 0.77
CA LEU A 167 7.95 -33.53 2.23
C LEU A 167 6.94 -34.57 2.76
N LYS A 168 5.84 -34.78 2.04
CA LYS A 168 4.84 -35.79 2.37
C LYS A 168 5.37 -37.21 2.17
N GLY A 169 6.11 -37.44 1.09
CA GLY A 169 6.81 -38.71 0.83
C GLY A 169 7.85 -39.05 1.91
N ALA A 170 8.46 -38.02 2.52
CA ALA A 170 9.31 -38.15 3.69
C ALA A 170 8.54 -38.37 5.02
N GLY A 171 7.21 -38.50 4.98
CA GLY A 171 6.37 -38.76 6.15
C GLY A 171 6.09 -37.52 7.02
N MET A 172 6.40 -36.31 6.55
CA MET A 172 6.12 -35.10 7.33
C MET A 172 4.62 -34.83 7.44
N SER A 173 4.19 -34.34 8.60
CA SER A 173 2.83 -33.84 8.78
C SER A 173 2.62 -32.54 8.00
N ASN A 174 1.36 -32.22 7.65
CA ASN A 174 1.03 -30.97 6.96
C ASN A 174 1.48 -29.71 7.73
N THR A 175 1.49 -29.76 9.06
CA THR A 175 1.97 -28.65 9.89
C THR A 175 3.47 -28.47 9.73
N ALA A 176 4.25 -29.56 9.81
CA ALA A 176 5.70 -29.50 9.66
C ALA A 176 6.10 -29.09 8.23
N ALA A 177 5.43 -29.66 7.21
CA ALA A 177 5.66 -29.31 5.82
C ALA A 177 5.32 -27.83 5.52
N ALA A 178 4.22 -27.30 6.08
CA ALA A 178 3.88 -25.87 5.94
C ALA A 178 4.97 -24.96 6.53
N THR A 179 5.51 -25.30 7.71
CA THR A 179 6.62 -24.57 8.32
C THR A 179 7.87 -24.62 7.44
N THR A 180 8.21 -25.80 6.89
CA THR A 180 9.37 -25.96 6.00
C THR A 180 9.22 -25.13 4.72
N LEU A 181 8.07 -25.22 4.03
CA LEU A 181 7.80 -24.42 2.82
C LEU A 181 7.91 -22.92 3.10
N ASN A 182 7.37 -22.46 4.23
CA ASN A 182 7.47 -21.05 4.64
C ASN A 182 8.91 -20.62 4.93
N GLY A 183 9.70 -21.50 5.58
CA GLY A 183 11.12 -21.27 5.85
C GLY A 183 11.99 -21.27 4.59
N GLU A 184 11.61 -22.05 3.58
CA GLU A 184 12.24 -22.06 2.25
C GLU A 184 11.78 -20.90 1.34
N GLY A 185 10.86 -20.05 1.83
CA GLY A 185 10.30 -18.94 1.05
C GLY A 185 9.30 -19.35 -0.04
N ILE A 186 8.88 -20.62 -0.07
CA ILE A 186 7.91 -21.14 -1.03
C ILE A 186 6.51 -20.76 -0.57
N ARG A 187 5.95 -19.71 -1.16
CA ARG A 187 4.61 -19.20 -0.84
C ARG A 187 3.49 -20.02 -1.47
N SER A 188 2.29 -19.92 -0.92
CA SER A 188 1.08 -20.50 -1.52
C SER A 188 0.77 -19.89 -2.90
N PRO A 189 -0.13 -20.49 -3.70
CA PRO A 189 -0.56 -19.91 -4.98
C PRO A 189 -1.07 -18.47 -4.88
N THR A 190 -1.59 -18.10 -3.70
CA THR A 190 -2.11 -16.75 -3.38
C THR A 190 -1.03 -15.78 -2.86
N GLY A 191 0.21 -16.24 -2.68
CA GLY A 191 1.30 -15.45 -2.07
C GLY A 191 1.35 -15.48 -0.55
N ARG A 192 0.29 -15.97 0.11
CA ARG A 192 0.24 -16.11 1.57
C ARG A 192 1.13 -17.24 2.09
N LEU A 193 1.45 -17.19 3.37
CA LEU A 193 2.07 -18.28 4.11
C LEU A 193 1.21 -19.54 4.06
N TRP A 194 1.86 -20.70 4.05
CA TRP A 194 1.22 -21.99 4.24
C TRP A 194 0.73 -22.15 5.67
N THR A 195 -0.47 -22.68 5.80
CA THR A 195 -0.96 -23.28 7.05
C THR A 195 -1.20 -24.76 6.79
N SER A 196 -1.33 -25.55 7.85
CA SER A 196 -1.67 -26.97 7.73
C SER A 196 -2.97 -27.18 6.91
N ASP A 197 -3.95 -26.28 7.08
CA ASP A 197 -5.21 -26.33 6.33
C ASP A 197 -5.04 -25.95 4.85
N THR A 198 -4.32 -24.86 4.54
CA THR A 198 -4.14 -24.44 3.15
C THR A 198 -3.29 -25.42 2.37
N LEU A 199 -2.27 -26.02 2.99
CA LEU A 199 -1.45 -27.06 2.37
C LEU A 199 -2.25 -28.32 2.07
N ARG A 200 -3.09 -28.76 3.03
CA ARG A 200 -3.99 -29.90 2.84
C ARG A 200 -4.97 -29.68 1.69
N LYS A 201 -5.57 -28.48 1.59
CA LYS A 201 -6.49 -28.13 0.52
C LYS A 201 -5.78 -28.09 -0.83
N PHE A 202 -4.60 -27.49 -0.87
CA PHE A 202 -3.78 -27.44 -2.07
C PHE A 202 -3.42 -28.84 -2.58
N ALA A 203 -2.94 -29.72 -1.71
CA ALA A 203 -2.62 -31.10 -2.07
C ALA A 203 -3.81 -31.94 -2.56
N ARG A 204 -5.06 -31.53 -2.27
CA ARG A 204 -6.27 -32.16 -2.83
C ARG A 204 -6.68 -31.59 -4.19
N SER A 205 -6.18 -30.41 -4.53
CA SER A 205 -6.48 -29.69 -5.77
C SER A 205 -5.39 -29.84 -6.85
N LEU A 206 -4.28 -30.48 -6.49
CA LEU A 206 -3.29 -31.01 -7.44
C LEU A 206 -3.86 -32.25 -8.13
#